data_AF-A0A519HB28-F1
#
_entry.id   AF-A0A519HB28-F1
#
_cell.length_a   1.000
_cell.length_b   1.000
_cell.length_c   1.000
_cell.angle_alpha   90.00
_cell.angle_beta   90.00
_cell.angle_gamma   90.00
#
_symmetry.space_group_name_H-M   'P 1'
#
loop_
_entity.id
_entity.type
_entity.pdbx_description
1 polymer ?
#
loop_
_entity_poly.entity_id
_entity_poly.type
_entity_poly.pdbx_seq_one_letter_code
_entity_poly.pdbx_strand_id
1 'polypeptide(L)'
;MLTRLKSPDAAARWLTEWCTGTLRTDSRQVMPGDAFIAWPGYARDGREFVAAALAAGASTCLVEEADVERFGFVDARVASLPGLKARTGEVAAAFFGKPTDKLDVIAVTGTNGKTSTAWWLAQALG
;
A
#
# COMPACT_ATOMS: atom_id res chain seq x y z
N MET A 1 3.86 -9.37 -19.40
CA MET A 1 4.94 -8.35 -19.42
C MET A 1 4.70 -7.44 -18.23
N LEU A 2 5.73 -7.15 -17.44
CA LEU A 2 5.61 -6.35 -16.21
C LEU A 2 5.28 -4.89 -16.55
N THR A 3 4.20 -4.36 -15.99
CA THR A 3 3.83 -2.95 -16.13
C THR A 3 4.74 -2.08 -15.27
N ARG A 4 5.40 -1.06 -15.85
CA ARG A 4 6.27 -0.13 -15.11
C ARG A 4 5.64 1.24 -14.94
N LEU A 5 5.32 1.59 -13.69
CA LEU A 5 4.68 2.84 -13.33
C LEU A 5 5.74 3.87 -12.92
N LYS A 6 5.49 5.14 -13.22
CA LYS A 6 6.49 6.22 -13.05
C LYS A 6 6.18 7.21 -11.92
N SER A 7 4.98 7.14 -11.35
CA SER A 7 4.49 8.11 -10.36
C SER A 7 3.52 7.48 -9.37
N PRO A 8 3.41 8.00 -8.13
CA PRO A 8 2.41 7.55 -7.16
C PRO A 8 0.96 7.61 -7.67
N ASP A 9 0.58 8.66 -8.42
CA ASP A 9 -0.78 8.78 -8.97
C ASP A 9 -1.10 7.70 -10.03
N ALA A 10 -0.11 7.32 -10.83
CA ALA A 10 -0.26 6.20 -11.77
C ALA A 10 -0.37 4.87 -11.02
N ALA A 11 0.39 4.69 -9.95
CA ALA A 11 0.28 3.53 -9.06
C ALA A 11 -1.07 3.44 -8.38
N ALA A 12 -1.60 4.55 -7.85
CA ALA A 12 -2.92 4.59 -7.25
C ALA A 12 -4.02 4.24 -8.27
N ARG A 13 -4.01 4.87 -9.45
CA ARG A 13 -5.00 4.55 -10.52
C ARG A 13 -4.96 3.07 -10.92
N TRP A 14 -3.76 2.54 -11.15
CA TRP A 14 -3.57 1.13 -11.42
C TRP A 14 -4.17 0.28 -10.29
N LEU A 15 -3.83 0.55 -9.04
CA LEU A 15 -4.37 -0.19 -7.90
C LEU A 15 -5.91 -0.14 -7.85
N THR A 16 -6.53 1.01 -8.11
CA THR A 16 -7.99 1.18 -8.09
C THR A 16 -8.72 0.45 -9.22
N GLU A 17 -8.06 0.18 -10.36
CA GLU A 17 -8.66 -0.60 -11.46
C GLU A 17 -8.87 -2.07 -11.09
N TRP A 18 -8.05 -2.62 -10.20
CA TRP A 18 -8.08 -4.03 -9.83
C TRP A 18 -8.61 -4.27 -8.41
N CYS A 19 -8.27 -3.38 -7.48
CA CYS A 19 -8.49 -3.58 -6.06
C CYS A 19 -9.93 -3.25 -5.66
N THR A 20 -10.65 -4.28 -5.20
CA THR A 20 -11.99 -4.15 -4.59
C THR A 20 -11.94 -4.17 -3.05
N GLY A 21 -10.79 -4.55 -2.48
CA GLY A 21 -10.53 -4.59 -1.04
C GLY A 21 -9.70 -3.39 -0.58
N THR A 22 -8.59 -3.67 0.11
CA THR A 22 -7.67 -2.66 0.65
C THR A 22 -6.21 -2.93 0.27
N LEU A 23 -5.31 -2.04 0.67
CA LEU A 23 -3.87 -2.20 0.49
C LEU A 23 -3.26 -3.01 1.66
N ARG A 24 -2.45 -4.01 1.33
CA ARG A 24 -1.74 -4.86 2.30
C ARG A 24 -0.25 -4.84 2.02
N THR A 25 0.55 -4.70 3.06
CA THR A 25 2.03 -4.82 3.00
C THR A 25 2.53 -6.11 3.65
N ASP A 26 1.65 -6.82 4.35
CA ASP A 26 1.90 -8.14 4.94
C ASP A 26 1.09 -9.19 4.16
N SER A 27 1.79 -10.08 3.45
CA SER A 27 1.17 -11.10 2.60
C SER A 27 0.25 -12.05 3.37
N ARG A 28 0.47 -12.22 4.68
CA ARG A 28 -0.34 -13.09 5.55
C ARG A 28 -1.73 -12.52 5.84
N GLN A 29 -1.93 -11.23 5.59
CA GLN A 29 -3.21 -10.53 5.79
C GLN A 29 -3.97 -10.30 4.48
N VAL A 30 -3.42 -10.74 3.35
CA VAL A 30 -4.06 -10.61 2.04
C VAL A 30 -5.34 -11.43 2.02
N MET A 31 -6.43 -10.75 1.70
CA MET A 31 -7.72 -11.37 1.44
C MET A 31 -8.08 -11.23 -0.04
N PRO A 32 -9.02 -12.06 -0.55
CA PRO A 32 -9.53 -11.91 -1.91
C PRO A 32 -9.98 -10.48 -2.20
N GLY A 33 -9.45 -9.89 -3.28
CA GLY A 33 -9.76 -8.52 -3.69
C GLY A 33 -8.77 -7.45 -3.19
N ASP A 34 -7.95 -7.74 -2.18
CA ASP A 34 -6.91 -6.83 -1.69
C ASP A 34 -5.80 -6.64 -2.72
N ALA A 35 -5.10 -5.51 -2.65
CA ALA A 35 -3.85 -5.30 -3.37
C ALA A 35 -2.65 -5.48 -2.44
N PHE A 36 -1.64 -6.21 -2.91
CA PHE A 36 -0.41 -6.43 -2.15
C PHE A 36 0.70 -5.47 -2.60
N ILE A 37 1.30 -4.76 -1.64
CA ILE A 37 2.40 -3.81 -1.88
C ILE A 37 3.69 -4.40 -1.29
N ALA A 38 4.73 -4.54 -2.12
CA ALA A 38 5.95 -5.25 -1.72
C ALA A 38 7.24 -4.54 -2.13
N TRP A 39 8.17 -4.41 -1.19
CA TRP A 39 9.49 -3.84 -1.41
C TRP A 39 10.55 -4.56 -0.54
N PRO A 40 11.85 -4.33 -0.78
CA PRO A 40 12.92 -4.85 0.08
C PRO A 40 12.78 -4.42 1.54
N GLY A 41 12.52 -5.37 2.42
CA GLY A 41 12.53 -5.18 3.87
C GLY A 41 13.92 -5.34 4.47
N TYR A 42 14.03 -5.14 5.78
CA TYR A 42 15.28 -5.33 6.52
C TYR A 42 15.66 -6.80 6.70
N ALA A 43 14.67 -7.67 6.96
CA ALA A 43 14.89 -9.09 7.23
C ALA A 43 14.63 -10.01 6.03
N ARG A 44 13.66 -9.65 5.17
CA ARG A 44 13.30 -10.37 3.95
C ARG A 44 12.82 -9.41 2.87
N ASP A 45 12.96 -9.79 1.61
CA ASP A 45 12.38 -9.04 0.49
C ASP A 45 10.90 -9.38 0.35
N GLY A 46 10.02 -8.40 0.51
CA GLY A 46 8.57 -8.60 0.40
C GLY A 46 8.12 -9.14 -0.96
N ARG A 47 8.93 -8.92 -2.00
CA ARG A 47 8.61 -9.32 -3.38
C ARG A 47 8.66 -10.83 -3.58
N GLU A 48 9.34 -11.56 -2.70
CA GLU A 48 9.31 -13.03 -2.66
C GLU A 48 7.90 -13.58 -2.39
N PHE A 49 7.02 -12.78 -1.76
CA PHE A 49 5.67 -13.21 -1.39
C PHE A 49 4.60 -12.86 -2.42
N VAL A 50 4.94 -12.27 -3.56
CA VAL A 50 3.97 -11.88 -4.60
C VAL A 50 3.19 -13.09 -5.12
N ALA A 51 3.87 -14.21 -5.39
CA ALA A 51 3.20 -15.43 -5.83
C ALA A 51 2.20 -15.96 -4.79
N ALA A 52 2.58 -15.92 -3.51
CA ALA A 52 1.70 -16.33 -2.40
C ALA A 52 0.51 -15.38 -2.24
N ALA A 53 0.71 -14.06 -2.38
CA ALA A 53 -0.37 -13.08 -2.33
C ALA A 53 -1.38 -13.27 -3.47
N LEU A 54 -0.90 -13.49 -4.70
CA LEU A 54 -1.77 -13.78 -5.85
C LEU A 54 -2.56 -15.08 -5.64
N ALA A 55 -1.91 -16.12 -5.08
CA ALA A 55 -2.58 -17.38 -4.73
C ALA A 55 -3.63 -17.21 -3.61
N ALA A 56 -3.41 -16.29 -2.67
CA ALA A 56 -4.36 -15.93 -1.62
C ALA A 56 -5.53 -15.06 -2.12
N GLY A 57 -5.52 -14.64 -3.38
CA GLY A 57 -6.60 -13.88 -3.99
C GLY A 57 -6.33 -12.38 -4.11
N ALA A 58 -5.07 -11.93 -3.96
CA ALA A 58 -4.74 -10.55 -4.29
C ALA A 58 -5.17 -10.22 -5.73
N SER A 59 -5.90 -9.12 -5.89
CA SER A 59 -6.40 -8.65 -7.17
C SER A 59 -5.27 -8.06 -8.03
N THR A 60 -4.28 -7.43 -7.38
CA THR A 60 -3.08 -6.88 -8.01
C THR A 60 -1.91 -6.84 -7.01
N CYS A 61 -0.69 -6.74 -7.54
CA CYS A 61 0.51 -6.51 -6.74
C CYS A 61 1.31 -5.33 -7.28
N LEU A 62 1.71 -4.42 -6.38
CA LEU A 62 2.63 -3.33 -6.68
C LEU A 62 3.98 -3.60 -6.01
N VAL A 63 5.05 -3.64 -6.80
CA VAL A 63 6.39 -4.02 -6.32
C VAL A 63 7.41 -2.90 -6.52
N GLU A 64 8.45 -2.90 -5.70
CA GLU A 64 9.64 -2.07 -5.96
C GLU A 64 10.30 -2.49 -7.28
N GLU A 65 10.65 -1.49 -8.09
CA GLU A 65 11.26 -1.69 -9.41
C GLU A 65 12.74 -2.07 -9.36
N ALA A 66 13.50 -1.58 -8.37
CA ALA A 66 14.93 -1.88 -8.27
C ALA A 66 15.22 -3.39 -8.18
N ASP A 67 15.92 -3.97 -9.16
CA ASP A 67 16.19 -5.41 -9.27
C ASP A 67 14.93 -6.29 -9.44
N VAL A 68 13.83 -5.76 -9.97
CA VAL A 68 12.56 -6.50 -10.10
C VAL A 68 12.66 -7.68 -11.08
N GLU A 69 13.57 -7.61 -12.05
CA GLU A 69 13.79 -8.60 -13.09
C GLU A 69 14.20 -9.96 -12.53
N ARG A 70 14.88 -9.99 -11.37
CA ARG A 70 15.30 -11.23 -10.70
C ARG A 70 14.14 -12.11 -10.25
N PHE A 71 12.94 -11.54 -10.10
CA PHE A 71 11.75 -12.26 -9.68
C PHE A 71 10.95 -12.85 -10.84
N GLY A 72 11.25 -12.45 -12.09
CA GLY A 72 10.60 -13.04 -13.27
C GLY A 72 9.08 -12.90 -13.29
N PHE A 73 8.51 -11.82 -12.76
CA PHE A 73 7.06 -11.62 -12.75
C PHE A 73 6.49 -11.58 -14.17
N VAL A 74 5.63 -12.54 -14.49
CA VAL A 74 4.96 -12.66 -15.80
C VAL A 74 3.46 -12.30 -15.76
N ASP A 75 2.86 -12.28 -14.57
CA ASP A 75 1.44 -12.01 -14.37
C ASP A 75 1.11 -10.54 -14.66
N ALA A 76 0.07 -10.30 -15.46
CA ALA A 76 -0.36 -8.96 -15.88
C ALA A 76 -0.88 -8.11 -14.72
N ARG A 77 -1.23 -8.73 -13.59
CA ARG A 77 -1.68 -8.07 -12.36
C ARG A 77 -0.55 -7.49 -11.54
N VAL A 78 0.70 -7.68 -11.94
CA VAL A 78 1.88 -7.16 -11.24
C VAL A 78 2.39 -5.91 -11.95
N ALA A 79 2.62 -4.85 -11.19
CA ALA A 79 3.23 -3.62 -11.66
C ALA A 79 4.39 -3.20 -10.76
N SER A 80 5.38 -2.49 -11.30
CA SER A 80 6.49 -1.92 -10.55
C SER A 80 6.37 -0.40 -10.39
N LEU A 81 6.92 0.13 -9.29
CA LEU A 81 7.14 1.56 -9.08
C LEU A 81 8.54 1.77 -8.49
N PRO A 82 9.38 2.66 -9.06
CA PRO A 82 10.69 2.95 -8.49
C PRO A 82 10.58 3.76 -7.20
N GLY A 83 11.35 3.37 -6.18
CA GLY A 83 11.37 4.04 -4.88
C GLY A 83 10.08 3.84 -4.09
N LEU A 84 9.41 2.70 -4.32
CA LEU A 84 8.11 2.38 -3.76
C LEU A 84 8.09 2.58 -2.24
N LYS A 85 9.09 2.09 -1.50
CA LYS A 85 9.14 2.21 -0.04
C LYS A 85 8.99 3.65 0.46
N ALA A 86 9.64 4.61 -0.20
CA ALA A 86 9.55 6.03 0.16
C ALA A 86 8.21 6.65 -0.28
N ARG A 87 7.64 6.13 -1.38
CA ARG A 87 6.44 6.64 -2.03
C ARG A 87 5.14 5.95 -1.57
N THR A 88 5.21 4.90 -0.75
CA THR A 88 4.02 4.14 -0.31
C THR A 88 2.98 5.04 0.35
N GLY A 89 3.41 6.05 1.12
CA GLY A 89 2.50 7.02 1.73
C GLY A 89 1.71 7.83 0.71
N GLU A 90 2.38 8.32 -0.34
CA GLU A 90 1.76 9.07 -1.44
C GLU A 90 0.79 8.18 -2.24
N VAL A 91 1.21 6.94 -2.53
CA VAL A 91 0.36 5.93 -3.21
C VAL A 91 -0.90 5.66 -2.40
N ALA A 92 -0.77 5.41 -1.10
CA ALA A 92 -1.91 5.15 -0.22
C ALA A 92 -2.84 6.37 -0.13
N ALA A 93 -2.29 7.57 0.05
CA ALA A 93 -3.07 8.81 0.08
C ALA A 93 -3.88 9.01 -1.21
N ALA A 94 -3.27 8.76 -2.37
CA ALA A 94 -3.95 8.84 -3.66
C ALA A 94 -4.98 7.70 -3.85
N PHE A 95 -4.67 6.46 -3.46
CA PHE A 95 -5.56 5.30 -3.57
C PHE A 95 -6.84 5.46 -2.75
N PHE A 96 -6.73 5.94 -1.51
CA PHE A 96 -7.89 6.20 -0.66
C PHE A 96 -8.62 7.52 -0.99
N GLY A 97 -8.26 8.18 -2.10
CA GLY A 97 -8.95 9.36 -2.60
C GLY A 97 -8.74 10.62 -1.76
N LYS A 98 -7.55 10.78 -1.15
CA LYS A 98 -7.20 11.89 -0.24
C LYS A 98 -8.24 12.09 0.88
N PRO A 99 -8.38 11.13 1.82
CA PRO A 99 -9.35 11.25 2.92
C PRO A 99 -9.12 12.49 3.82
N THR A 100 -7.93 13.08 3.79
CA THR A 100 -7.56 14.35 4.43
C THR A 100 -8.23 15.60 3.85
N ASP A 101 -8.73 15.57 2.61
CA ASP A 101 -9.45 16.71 2.02
C ASP A 101 -10.95 16.73 2.43
N LYS A 102 -11.40 15.71 3.17
CA LYS A 102 -12.79 15.54 3.62
C LYS A 102 -12.94 15.40 5.14
N LEU A 103 -11.86 15.54 5.91
CA LEU A 103 -11.83 15.38 7.37
C LEU A 103 -10.86 16.40 7.99
N ASP A 104 -11.31 17.13 9.02
CA ASP A 104 -10.44 17.96 9.85
C ASP A 104 -9.47 17.06 10.63
N VAL A 105 -8.24 16.92 10.13
CA VAL A 105 -7.20 16.11 10.77
C VAL A 105 -6.49 16.95 11.85
N ILE A 106 -6.79 16.66 13.11
CA ILE A 106 -6.04 17.17 14.26
C ILE A 106 -4.94 16.15 14.62
N ALA A 107 -3.68 16.52 14.39
CA ALA A 107 -2.54 15.74 14.83
C ALA A 107 -2.08 16.18 16.23
N VAL A 108 -2.12 15.26 17.22
CA VAL A 108 -1.60 15.50 18.57
C VAL A 108 -0.23 14.82 18.71
N THR A 109 0.82 15.59 18.99
CA THR A 109 2.15 15.05 19.27
C THR A 109 2.58 15.35 20.72
N GLY A 110 3.18 14.37 21.39
CA GLY A 110 3.72 14.49 22.76
C GLY A 110 4.24 13.13 23.26
N THR A 111 5.36 13.09 23.96
CA THR A 111 6.10 11.84 24.28
C THR A 111 5.31 10.89 25.19
N ASN A 112 4.38 11.39 26.01
CA ASN A 112 3.35 10.60 26.72
C ASN A 112 1.98 11.29 26.61
N GLY A 113 0.87 10.52 26.50
CA GLY A 113 -0.51 11.04 26.53
C GLY A 113 -1.32 11.00 25.22
N LYS A 114 -0.73 10.59 24.08
CA LYS A 114 -1.39 10.61 22.75
C LYS A 114 -2.70 9.79 22.70
N THR A 115 -2.74 8.64 23.36
CA THR A 115 -3.94 7.80 23.39
C THR A 115 -5.06 8.48 24.18
N SER A 116 -4.79 9.00 25.37
CA SER A 116 -5.83 9.62 26.21
C SER A 116 -6.43 10.88 25.58
N THR A 117 -5.60 11.73 24.95
CA THR A 117 -6.08 12.97 24.33
C THR A 117 -6.87 12.72 23.04
N ALA A 118 -6.50 11.70 22.24
CA ALA A 118 -7.27 11.32 21.06
C ALA A 118 -8.67 10.80 21.40
N TRP A 119 -8.80 10.05 22.51
CA TRP A 119 -10.09 9.54 22.98
C TRP A 119 -11.00 10.62 23.58
N TRP A 120 -10.44 11.64 24.25
CA TRP A 120 -11.25 12.74 24.79
C TRP A 120 -11.75 13.70 23.70
N LEU A 121 -10.94 13.97 22.67
CA LEU A 121 -11.36 14.76 21.51
C LEU A 121 -12.49 14.08 20.72
N ALA A 122 -12.41 12.76 20.54
CA ALA A 122 -13.46 11.98 19.89
C ALA A 122 -14.79 11.96 20.68
N GLN A 123 -14.74 12.09 22.02
CA GLN A 123 -15.94 12.12 22.86
C GLN A 123 -16.54 13.52 23.04
N ALA A 124 -15.75 14.59 22.94
CA ALA A 124 -16.23 15.96 23.09
C ALA A 124 -16.84 16.56 21.81
N LEU A 125 -16.55 15.96 20.64
CA LEU A 125 -17.05 16.38 19.33
C LEU A 125 -18.17 15.46 18.78
N GLY A 126 -18.64 14.51 19.58
CA GLY A 126 -19.91 13.80 19.36
C GLY A 126 -21.03 14.44 20.18
#